data_AF-A0A6P6KEN7-F1
#
_entry.id   AF-A0A6P6KEN7-F1
#
_cell.length_a   1.000
_cell.length_b   1.000
_cell.length_c   1.000
_cell.angle_alpha   90.00
_cell.angle_beta   90.00
_cell.angle_gamma   90.00
#
_symmetry.space_group_name_H-M   'P 1'
#
loop_
_entity.id
_entity.type
_entity.pdbx_description
1 polymer ?
#
loop_
_entity_poly.entity_id
_entity_poly.type
_entity_poly.pdbx_seq_one_letter_code
_entity_poly.pdbx_strand_id
1 'polypeptide(L)'
;MIRMSMMALTIQDVTDSDNKERCMKLALVHDLAECIVGDIAPADVSKNVSKAEKHRREREAMVHITGLLDYGLRKEIYNLWEKGSIIRRCWVW
;
A
#
# COMPACT_ATOMS: atom_id res chain seq x y z
N MET A 1 0.87 6.14 7.26
CA MET A 1 -0.43 5.45 7.11
C MET A 1 -1.60 6.09 7.88
N ILE A 2 -1.67 6.10 9.23
CA ILE A 2 -2.86 6.62 9.97
C ILE A 2 -3.27 8.06 9.61
N ARG A 3 -2.30 8.98 9.49
CA ARG A 3 -2.57 10.36 9.07
C ARG A 3 -3.20 10.44 7.68
N MET A 4 -2.77 9.58 6.75
CA MET A 4 -3.32 9.55 5.38
C MET A 4 -4.75 8.99 5.38
N SER A 5 -5.04 7.98 6.20
CA SER A 5 -6.40 7.49 6.38
C SER A 5 -7.33 8.56 6.95
N MET A 6 -6.84 9.37 7.89
CA MET A 6 -7.58 10.53 8.41
C MET A 6 -7.81 11.59 7.32
N MET A 7 -6.82 11.88 6.48
CA MET A 7 -6.99 12.80 5.34
C MET A 7 -8.01 12.26 4.32
N ALA A 8 -8.04 10.94 4.09
CA ALA A 8 -9.03 10.32 3.21
C ALA A 8 -10.47 10.51 3.72
N LEU A 9 -10.67 10.58 5.04
CA LEU A 9 -11.98 10.88 5.64
C LEU A 9 -12.46 12.30 5.32
N THR A 10 -11.54 13.26 5.17
CA THR A 10 -11.87 14.68 4.98
C THR A 10 -12.08 15.07 3.51
N ILE A 11 -11.91 14.15 2.55
CA ILE A 11 -12.11 14.44 1.12
C ILE A 11 -13.61 14.67 0.86
N GLN A 12 -13.95 15.83 0.29
CA GLN A 12 -15.33 16.23 0.01
C GLN A 12 -15.75 15.97 -1.45
N ASP A 13 -14.80 15.95 -2.39
CA ASP A 13 -15.04 15.70 -3.83
C ASP A 13 -15.45 14.27 -4.17
N VAL A 14 -15.39 13.36 -3.20
CA VAL A 14 -15.85 11.98 -3.36
C VAL A 14 -17.29 11.91 -2.86
N THR A 15 -18.24 11.93 -3.80
CA THR A 15 -19.69 11.91 -3.53
C THR A 15 -20.21 10.55 -3.05
N ASP A 16 -19.40 9.50 -3.18
CA ASP A 16 -19.76 8.12 -2.84
C ASP A 16 -19.03 7.66 -1.55
N SER A 17 -19.78 7.25 -0.54
CA SER A 17 -19.26 6.74 0.73
C SER A 17 -18.36 5.51 0.54
N ASP A 18 -18.66 4.67 -0.44
CA ASP A 18 -17.93 3.42 -0.70
C ASP A 18 -16.51 3.72 -1.19
N ASN A 19 -16.37 4.82 -1.94
CA ASN A 19 -15.07 5.28 -2.41
C ASN A 19 -14.20 5.84 -1.27
N LYS A 20 -14.80 6.45 -0.22
CA LYS A 20 -14.06 6.92 0.96
C LYS A 20 -13.53 5.76 1.80
N GLU A 21 -14.36 4.75 2.07
CA GLU A 21 -13.94 3.56 2.80
C GLU A 21 -12.78 2.86 2.08
N ARG A 22 -12.91 2.70 0.77
CA ARG A 22 -11.85 2.12 -0.06
C ARG A 22 -10.54 2.93 0.00
N CYS A 23 -10.60 4.26 -0.03
CA CYS A 23 -9.43 5.12 0.11
C CYS A 23 -8.77 4.98 1.50
N MET A 24 -9.57 4.90 2.56
CA MET A 24 -9.06 4.68 3.92
C MET A 24 -8.35 3.32 4.05
N LYS A 25 -9.00 2.24 3.56
CA LYS A 25 -8.42 0.90 3.50
C LYS A 25 -7.11 0.90 2.71
N LEU A 26 -7.08 1.55 1.54
CA LEU A 26 -5.88 1.66 0.73
C LEU A 26 -4.75 2.38 1.47
N ALA A 27 -5.04 3.51 2.12
CA ALA A 27 -4.05 4.26 2.90
C ALA A 27 -3.46 3.45 4.07
N LEU A 28 -4.22 2.51 4.63
CA LEU A 28 -3.73 1.59 5.67
C LEU A 28 -2.87 0.45 5.14
N VAL A 29 -3.10 -0.01 3.91
CA VAL A 29 -2.41 -1.20 3.38
C VAL A 29 -1.29 -0.88 2.41
N HIS A 30 -1.19 0.36 1.92
CA HIS A 30 -0.21 0.69 0.87
C HIS A 30 1.22 0.37 1.33
N ASP A 31 1.68 0.88 2.46
CA ASP A 31 3.06 0.62 2.94
C ASP A 31 3.17 -0.62 3.82
N LEU A 32 2.18 -1.52 3.81
CA LEU A 32 2.19 -2.71 4.67
C LEU A 32 3.40 -3.62 4.40
N ALA A 33 3.93 -3.64 3.18
CA ALA A 33 5.11 -4.42 2.82
C ALA A 33 6.42 -3.90 3.46
N GLU A 34 6.47 -2.63 3.87
CA GLU A 34 7.67 -2.00 4.43
C GLU A 34 8.04 -2.55 5.80
N CYS A 35 7.13 -3.24 6.49
CA CYS A 35 7.44 -3.91 7.74
C CYS A 35 8.43 -5.08 7.56
N ILE A 36 8.54 -5.63 6.35
CA ILE A 36 9.50 -6.69 5.99
C ILE A 36 10.62 -6.14 5.10
N VAL A 37 10.26 -5.38 4.05
CA VAL A 37 11.22 -4.89 3.05
C VAL A 37 12.05 -3.71 3.56
N GLY A 38 11.54 -3.00 4.55
CA GLY A 38 12.04 -1.69 4.96
C GLY A 38 11.59 -0.58 4.00
N ASP A 39 11.67 0.65 4.50
CA ASP A 39 11.47 1.84 3.68
C ASP A 39 12.67 2.01 2.74
N ILE A 40 12.43 1.90 1.43
CA ILE A 40 13.44 2.07 0.38
C ILE A 40 13.11 3.37 -0.34
N ALA A 41 13.71 4.45 0.12
CA ALA A 41 13.57 5.76 -0.49
C ALA A 41 14.33 5.83 -1.83
N PRO A 42 13.87 6.63 -2.81
CA PRO A 42 14.63 6.86 -4.06
C PRO A 42 16.03 7.45 -3.83
N ALA A 43 16.22 8.17 -2.73
CA ALA A 43 17.49 8.77 -2.34
C ALA A 43 18.50 7.75 -1.76
N ASP A 44 18.08 6.51 -1.48
CA ASP A 44 18.95 5.40 -1.08
C ASP A 44 19.72 4.84 -2.28
N VAL A 45 20.42 5.72 -3.02
CA VAL A 45 21.27 5.40 -4.18
C VAL A 45 22.35 4.37 -3.81
N SER A 46 22.69 4.25 -2.53
CA SER A 46 23.61 3.24 -1.98
C SER A 46 23.13 1.79 -2.14
N LYS A 47 21.82 1.54 -2.26
CA LYS A 47 21.25 0.19 -2.37
C LYS A 47 21.10 -0.30 -3.81
N ASN A 48 21.20 0.59 -4.81
CA ASN A 48 21.04 0.32 -6.25
C ASN A 48 19.86 -0.62 -6.58
N VAL A 49 18.76 -0.50 -5.81
CA VAL A 49 17.57 -1.35 -5.99
C VAL A 49 16.73 -0.76 -7.11
N SER A 50 16.59 -1.50 -8.20
CA SER A 50 15.70 -1.10 -9.29
C SER A 50 14.25 -1.07 -8.82
N LYS A 51 13.42 -0.26 -9.46
CA LYS A 51 11.97 -0.22 -9.17
C LYS A 51 11.32 -1.61 -9.29
N ALA A 52 11.77 -2.42 -10.26
CA ALA A 52 11.27 -3.78 -10.45
C ALA A 52 11.64 -4.70 -9.27
N GLU A 53 12.87 -4.58 -8.76
CA GLU A 53 13.34 -5.36 -7.62
C GLU A 53 12.65 -4.92 -6.31
N LYS A 54 12.46 -3.62 -6.10
CA LYS A 54 11.63 -3.10 -4.98
C LYS A 54 10.25 -3.74 -5.03
N HIS A 55 9.59 -3.68 -6.19
CA HIS A 55 8.26 -4.22 -6.35
C HIS A 55 8.20 -5.76 -6.20
N ARG A 56 9.24 -6.49 -6.60
CA ARG A 56 9.36 -7.94 -6.35
C ARG A 56 9.42 -8.24 -4.86
N ARG A 57 10.28 -7.55 -4.12
CA ARG A 57 10.42 -7.70 -2.66
C ARG A 57 9.12 -7.36 -1.93
N GLU A 58 8.49 -6.24 -2.29
CA GLU A 58 7.21 -5.86 -1.68
C GLU A 58 6.10 -6.88 -1.97
N ARG A 59 6.05 -7.44 -3.18
CA ARG A 59 5.09 -8.49 -3.50
C ARG A 59 5.31 -9.74 -2.66
N GLU A 60 6.55 -10.19 -2.51
CA GLU A 60 6.89 -11.36 -1.68
C GLU A 60 6.51 -11.14 -0.22
N ALA A 61 6.79 -9.95 0.31
CA ALA A 61 6.36 -9.55 1.64
C ALA A 61 4.83 -9.58 1.79
N MET A 62 4.09 -9.05 0.80
CA MET A 62 2.62 -9.06 0.86
C MET A 62 2.02 -10.45 0.71
N VAL A 63 2.60 -11.32 -0.11
CA VAL A 63 2.18 -12.73 -0.18
C VAL A 63 2.38 -13.41 1.17
N HIS A 64 3.49 -13.15 1.86
CA HIS A 64 3.71 -13.64 3.21
C HIS A 64 2.70 -13.09 4.22
N ILE A 65 2.55 -11.77 4.31
CA ILE A 65 1.66 -11.09 5.27
C ILE A 65 0.20 -11.53 5.08
N THR A 66 -0.29 -11.50 3.84
CA THR A 66 -1.67 -11.89 3.53
C THR A 66 -1.88 -13.41 3.60
N GLY A 67 -0.80 -14.18 3.49
CA GLY A 67 -0.76 -15.63 3.73
C GLY A 67 -1.15 -16.04 5.15
N LEU A 68 -1.03 -15.12 6.12
CA LEU A 68 -1.42 -15.35 7.51
C LEU A 68 -2.93 -15.17 7.76
N LEU A 69 -3.66 -14.67 6.76
CA LEU A 69 -5.08 -14.37 6.86
C LEU A 69 -5.93 -15.43 6.15
N ASP A 70 -7.20 -15.50 6.55
CA ASP A 70 -8.23 -16.29 5.87
C ASP A 70 -8.39 -15.86 4.41
N TYR A 71 -8.88 -16.78 3.57
CA TYR A 71 -8.93 -16.61 2.11
C TYR A 71 -9.63 -15.31 1.67
N GLY A 72 -10.75 -14.95 2.30
CA GLY A 72 -11.50 -13.73 1.98
C GLY A 72 -10.68 -12.46 2.23
N LEU A 73 -10.13 -12.32 3.44
CA LEU A 73 -9.32 -11.17 3.85
C LEU A 73 -8.00 -11.10 3.09
N ARG A 74 -7.33 -12.24 2.87
CA ARG A 74 -6.13 -12.34 2.04
C ARG A 74 -6.38 -11.73 0.67
N LYS A 75 -7.46 -12.16 0.00
CA LYS A 75 -7.81 -11.69 -1.33
C LYS A 75 -8.15 -10.19 -1.31
N GLU A 76 -8.88 -9.70 -0.32
CA GLU A 76 -9.21 -8.27 -0.22
C GLU A 76 -7.95 -7.41 -0.05
N ILE A 77 -7.12 -7.71 0.95
CA ILE A 77 -5.94 -6.89 1.30
C ILE A 77 -4.88 -6.95 0.19
N TYR A 78 -4.62 -8.14 -0.36
CA TYR A 78 -3.66 -8.29 -1.46
C TYR A 78 -4.12 -7.48 -2.69
N ASN A 79 -5.41 -7.58 -3.07
CA ASN A 79 -5.94 -6.84 -4.21
C ASN A 79 -5.94 -5.33 -3.99
N LEU A 80 -6.21 -4.87 -2.76
CA LEU A 80 -6.11 -3.45 -2.42
C LEU A 80 -4.67 -2.95 -2.60
N TRP A 81 -3.69 -3.69 -2.08
CA TRP A 81 -2.27 -3.36 -2.19
C TRP A 81 -1.79 -3.34 -3.65
N GLU A 82 -2.16 -4.36 -4.45
CA GLU A 82 -1.72 -4.55 -5.84
C GLU A 82 -2.32 -3.49 -6.77
N LYS A 83 -3.64 -3.29 -6.71
CA LYS A 83 -4.34 -2.28 -7.52
C LYS A 83 -4.02 -0.85 -7.08
N GLY A 84 -3.76 -0.65 -5.80
CA GLY A 84 -3.39 0.63 -5.22
C GLY A 84 -1.94 1.06 -5.50
N SER A 85 -1.11 0.19 -6.07
CA SER A 85 0.27 0.51 -6.47
C SER A 85 0.36 1.68 -7.47
N ILE A 86 -0.69 1.90 -8.26
CA ILE A 86 -0.79 3.05 -9.17
C ILE A 86 -0.90 4.38 -8.39
N ILE A 87 -1.59 4.38 -7.25
CA ILE A 87 -1.84 5.55 -6.42
C ILE A 87 -0.60 5.89 -5.58
N ARG A 88 0.21 4.91 -5.17
CA ARG A 88 1.48 5.13 -4.43
C ARG A 88 2.41 6.14 -5.07
N ARG A 89 2.36 6.29 -6.41
CA ARG A 89 3.15 7.30 -7.13
C ARG A 89 2.87 8.74 -6.68
N CYS A 90 1.68 9.02 -6.17
CA CYS A 90 1.32 10.34 -5.65
C CYS A 90 1.67 10.55 -4.17
N TRP A 91 2.05 9.48 -3.45
CA TRP A 91 2.26 9.51 -2.00
C TRP A 91 3.70 9.16 -1.59
N VAL A 92 4.64 9.25 -2.53
CA VAL A 92 6.06 9.19 -2.18
C VAL A 92 6.42 10.49 -1.47
N TRP A 93 6.64 10.41 -0.16
CA TRP A 93 7.45 11.36 0.58
C TRP A 93 8.94 11.01 0.41
#